data_AF-A0A1E5PK69-F1
#
_entry.id   AF-A0A1E5PK69-F1
#
_cell.length_a   1.000
_cell.length_b   1.000
_cell.length_c   1.000
_cell.angle_alpha   90.00
_cell.angle_beta   90.00
_cell.angle_gamma   90.00
#
_symmetry.space_group_name_H-M   'P 1'
#
loop_
_entity.id
_entity.type
_entity.pdbx_description
1 polymer ?
#
loop_
_entity_poly.entity_id
_entity_poly.type
_entity_poly.pdbx_seq_one_letter_code
_entity_poly.pdbx_strand_id
1 'polypeptide(L)' 'MLRKTLPKDVTLVGLRQDRMLNEAFATGDPLKLMRLFGVTAQTAMRYVTAAHPEHTAKFPR' A
#
# COMPACT_ATOMS: atom_id res chain seq x y z
N MET A 1 -18.82 17.29 13.81
CA MET A 1 -18.07 16.01 13.72
C MET A 1 -18.77 15.10 12.72
N LEU A 2 -18.18 14.84 11.54
CA LEU A 2 -18.80 13.93 10.57
C LEU A 2 -18.53 12.47 10.99
N ARG A 3 -19.52 11.81 11.59
CA ARG A 3 -19.61 10.34 11.53
C ARG A 3 -20.06 9.98 10.11
N LYS A 4 -19.11 9.89 9.17
CA LYS A 4 -19.37 9.20 7.90
C LYS A 4 -19.50 7.72 8.22
N THR A 5 -20.71 7.21 8.26
CA THR A 5 -20.95 5.77 8.31
C THR A 5 -20.38 5.17 7.03
N LEU A 6 -19.38 4.28 7.16
CA LEU A 6 -18.86 3.56 6.01
C LEU A 6 -19.96 2.65 5.42
N PRO A 7 -19.97 2.44 4.10
CA PRO A 7 -20.80 1.40 3.49
C PRO A 7 -20.54 0.04 4.16
N LYS A 8 -21.55 -0.84 4.21
CA LYS A 8 -21.48 -2.12 4.94
C LYS A 8 -20.30 -3.01 4.51
N ASP A 9 -19.87 -2.88 3.26
CA ASP A 9 -18.79 -3.69 2.68
C ASP A 9 -17.41 -3.02 2.75
N VAL A 10 -17.33 -1.79 3.29
CA VAL A 10 -16.07 -1.05 3.41
C VAL A 10 -15.58 -1.10 4.84
N THR A 11 -14.42 -1.71 5.04
CA THR A 11 -13.75 -1.75 6.35
C THR A 11 -12.67 -0.68 6.44
N LEU A 12 -12.39 -0.19 7.66
CA LEU A 12 -11.27 0.73 7.90
C LEU A 12 -9.93 0.11 7.52
N VAL A 13 -9.80 -1.21 7.66
CA VAL A 13 -8.62 -1.96 7.22
C VAL A 13 -8.48 -1.90 5.70
N GLY A 14 -9.57 -2.14 4.96
CA GLY A 14 -9.61 -2.04 3.51
C GLY A 14 -9.22 -0.64 3.01
N LEU A 15 -9.80 0.42 3.58
CA LEU A 15 -9.41 1.79 3.22
C LEU A 15 -7.93 2.09 3.48
N ARG A 16 -7.37 1.53 4.56
CA ARG A 16 -5.94 1.67 4.84
C ARG A 16 -5.11 0.97 3.78
N GLN A 17 -5.50 -0.25 3.38
CA GLN A 17 -4.83 -1.02 2.34
C GLN A 17 -4.90 -0.33 0.99
N ASP A 18 -6.07 0.18 0.60
CA ASP A 18 -6.26 0.94 -0.63
C ASP A 18 -5.36 2.18 -0.66
N ARG A 19 -5.30 2.92 0.46
CA ARG A 19 -4.43 4.10 0.55
C ARG A 19 -2.95 3.74 0.45
N MET A 20 -2.51 2.64 1.08
CA MET A 20 -1.14 2.16 0.95
C MET A 20 -0.82 1.76 -0.49
N LEU A 21 -1.74 1.07 -1.16
CA LEU A 21 -1.56 0.66 -2.54
C LEU A 21 -1.51 1.86 -3.49
N ASN A 22 -2.40 2.84 -3.30
CA ASN A 22 -2.41 4.08 -4.09
C ASN A 22 -1.09 4.86 -3.93
N GLU A 23 -0.56 4.97 -2.71
CA GLU A 23 0.74 5.62 -2.47
C GLU A 23 1.90 4.85 -3.11
N ALA A 24 1.85 3.51 -3.07
CA ALA A 24 2.83 2.65 -3.72
C ALA A 24 2.82 2.86 -5.24
N PHE A 25 1.65 2.96 -5.87
CA PHE A 25 1.54 3.30 -7.29
C PHE A 25 2.08 4.70 -7.59
N ALA A 26 1.78 5.69 -6.75
CA ALA A 26 2.19 7.06 -6.99
C ALA A 26 3.72 7.28 -6.86
N THR A 27 4.41 6.50 -6.04
CA THR A 27 5.82 6.78 -5.69
C THR A 27 6.79 5.63 -5.93
N GLY A 28 6.34 4.39 -5.80
CA GLY A 28 7.23 3.22 -5.82
C GLY A 28 8.29 3.20 -4.71
N ASP A 29 8.18 4.05 -3.69
CA ASP A 29 9.20 4.18 -2.65
C ASP A 29 8.80 3.46 -1.35
N PRO A 30 9.46 2.34 -1.01
CA PRO A 30 9.17 1.60 0.22
C PRO A 30 9.50 2.39 1.49
N LEU A 31 10.50 3.30 1.48
CA LEU A 31 10.84 4.11 2.65
C LEU A 31 9.73 5.12 2.96
N LYS A 32 9.10 5.69 1.94
CA LYS A 32 7.96 6.59 2.09
C LYS A 32 6.76 5.87 2.72
N LEU A 33 6.46 4.65 2.28
CA LEU A 33 5.40 3.81 2.84
C LEU A 33 5.63 3.51 4.33
N MET A 34 6.88 3.18 4.71
CA MET A 34 7.25 2.94 6.11
C MET A 34 7.01 4.18 6.96
N ARG A 35 7.42 5.37 6.49
CA ARG A 35 7.27 6.63 7.22
C ARG A 35 5.80 7.07 7.34
N LEU A 36 5.01 6.92 6.28
CA LEU A 36 3.62 7.37 6.25
C LEU A 36 2.68 6.44 7.01
N PHE A 37 2.89 5.13 6.93
CA PHE A 37 1.94 4.14 7.44
C PHE A 37 2.47 3.34 8.63
N GLY A 38 3.73 3.56 9.05
CA GLY A 38 4.33 2.85 10.19
C GLY A 38 4.41 1.34 9.96
N VAL A 39 4.62 0.92 8.71
CA VAL A 39 4.70 -0.50 8.33
C VAL A 39 6.15 -0.98 8.28
N THR A 40 6.33 -2.30 8.35
CA THR A 40 7.66 -2.90 8.20
C THR A 40 8.18 -2.76 6.77
N ALA A 41 9.50 -2.87 6.61
CA ALA A 41 10.13 -2.89 5.29
C ALA A 41 9.57 -4.03 4.41
N GLN A 42 9.32 -5.20 4.98
CA GLN A 42 8.75 -6.33 4.24
C GLN A 42 7.34 -6.00 3.70
N THR A 43 6.50 -5.36 4.52
CA THR A 43 5.18 -4.91 4.08
C THR A 43 5.28 -3.85 3.00
N ALA A 44 6.12 -2.83 3.19
CA ALA A 44 6.32 -1.77 2.21
C ALA A 44 6.78 -2.32 0.85
N MET A 45 7.79 -3.21 0.87
CA MET A 45 8.28 -3.89 -0.33
C MET A 45 7.18 -4.67 -1.04
N ARG A 46 6.34 -5.44 -0.32
CA ARG A 46 5.21 -6.16 -0.93
C ARG A 46 4.26 -5.24 -1.68
N TYR A 47 3.93 -4.07 -1.12
CA TYR A 47 3.06 -3.10 -1.79
C TYR A 47 3.73 -2.48 -3.02
N VAL A 48 5.02 -2.16 -2.95
CA VAL A 48 5.78 -1.65 -4.11
C VAL A 48 5.88 -2.71 -5.20
N THR A 49 6.15 -3.97 -4.86
CA THR A 49 6.15 -5.11 -5.80
C THR A 49 4.80 -5.31 -6.46
N ALA A 50 3.70 -5.19 -5.70
CA ALA A 50 2.35 -5.32 -6.24
C ALA A 50 1.96 -4.15 -7.15
N ALA A 51 2.44 -2.94 -6.85
CA ALA A 51 2.20 -1.75 -7.66
C ALA A 51 3.06 -1.70 -8.93
N HIS A 52 4.28 -2.25 -8.89
CA HIS A 52 5.28 -2.21 -9.97
C HIS A 52 5.85 -3.61 -10.23
N PRO A 53 5.05 -4.57 -10.75
CA PRO A 53 5.49 -5.94 -11.01
C PRO A 53 6.63 -6.02 -12.04
N GLU A 54 6.71 -5.07 -12.97
CA GLU A 54 7.75 -4.98 -14.01
C GLU A 54 9.15 -4.67 -13.46
N HIS A 55 9.23 -4.06 -12.27
CA HIS A 55 10.49 -3.78 -11.58
C HIS A 55 11.04 -4.99 -10.81
N THR A 56 10.18 -6.00 -10.55
CA THR A 56 10.52 -7.17 -9.72
C THR A 56 10.52 -8.48 -10.49
N ALA A 57 9.93 -8.54 -11.69
CA ALA A 57 9.92 -9.72 -12.56
C ALA A 57 11.30 -10.09 -13.18
N LYS A 58 12.36 -9.28 -12.97
CA LYS A 58 13.68 -9.46 -13.63
C LYS A 58 14.69 -10.32 -12.89
N PHE A 59 14.27 -11.20 -11.98
CA PHE A 59 15.14 -12.27 -11.50
C PHE A 59 14.62 -13.63 -11.98
N PRO A 60 15.11 -14.14 -13.14
CA PRO A 60 15.01 -15.57 -13.40
C PRO A 60 15.78 -16.30 -12.28
N ARG A 61 15.10 -17.26 -11.66
CA ARG A 61 15.69 -18.20 -10.69
C ARG A 61 16.82 -19.01 -11.32
#